data_AF-A0A1G9MAU6-F1
#
_entry.id   AF-A0A1G9MAU6-F1
#
_cell.length_a   1.000
_cell.length_b   1.000
_cell.length_c   1.000
_cell.angle_alpha   90.00
_cell.angle_beta   90.00
_cell.angle_gamma   90.00
#
_symmetry.space_group_name_H-M   'P 1'
#
loop_
_entity.id
_entity.type
_entity.pdbx_description
1 polymer ?
#
loop_
_entity_poly.entity_id
_entity_poly.type
_entity_poly.pdbx_seq_one_letter_code
_entity_poly.pdbx_strand_id
1 'polypeptide(L)'
;MGLALKTVPMTTIRGWGQLPELVRDKAGDRALVRILQQHDLPLSVLNAPEHRVPLAKMIRVMEAAARAVGDEEFGVRLGSKTTALDYGFWAGYAYCAPTLGLALQRMCRTLWAHESGTEMYLAEREHHIVWCYKSGLAGYENVRHFSDHLFETMFVFFRGFLGKG
;
A
#
# COMPACT_ATOMS: atom_id res chain seq x y z
N MET A 1 28.09 -15.42 14.55
CA MET A 1 27.00 -15.37 13.55
C MET A 1 25.80 -14.74 14.23
N GLY A 2 25.64 -13.42 14.14
CA GLY A 2 24.56 -12.71 14.83
C GLY A 2 23.22 -13.04 14.18
N LEU A 3 22.21 -13.44 14.96
CA LEU A 3 20.84 -13.47 14.47
C LEU A 3 20.49 -12.03 14.03
N ALA A 4 20.38 -11.81 12.72
CA ALA A 4 19.75 -10.61 12.22
C ALA A 4 18.32 -10.59 12.80
N LEU A 5 18.04 -9.61 13.67
CA LEU A 5 16.69 -9.38 14.16
C LEU A 5 15.80 -9.22 12.91
N LYS A 6 14.84 -10.14 12.73
CA LYS A 6 13.80 -9.96 11.71
C LYS A 6 13.02 -8.70 12.09
N THR A 7 13.26 -7.62 11.39
CA THR A 7 12.53 -6.37 11.55
C THR A 7 11.09 -6.60 11.14
N VAL A 8 10.14 -6.20 11.99
CA VAL A 8 8.72 -6.25 11.65
C VAL A 8 8.47 -5.22 10.53
N PRO A 9 7.93 -5.61 9.36
CA PRO A 9 7.60 -4.63 8.34
C PRO A 9 6.54 -3.65 8.85
N MET A 10 6.77 -2.35 8.65
CA MET A 10 5.89 -1.27 9.13
C MET A 10 5.51 -0.37 7.98
N THR A 11 4.28 0.12 7.96
CA THR A 11 3.75 1.08 6.98
C THR A 11 3.08 2.25 7.71
N THR A 12 2.81 3.36 7.02
CA THR A 12 2.07 4.49 7.60
C THR A 12 0.56 4.33 7.41
N ILE A 13 -0.24 4.94 8.29
CA ILE A 13 -1.71 5.01 8.12
C ILE A 13 -2.08 5.68 6.80
N ARG A 14 -1.28 6.64 6.34
CA ARG A 14 -1.41 7.25 5.01
C ARG A 14 -1.44 6.20 3.89
N GLY A 15 -0.65 5.14 4.01
CA GLY A 15 -0.61 4.04 3.04
C GLY A 15 -1.92 3.28 2.87
N TRP A 16 -2.89 3.51 3.75
CA TRP A 16 -4.20 2.90 3.66
C TRP A 16 -5.04 3.56 2.58
N GLY A 17 -4.63 4.75 2.10
CA GLY A 17 -5.30 5.48 1.04
C GLY A 17 -6.79 5.65 1.34
N GLN A 18 -7.61 5.25 0.36
CA GLN A 18 -9.07 5.39 0.41
C GLN A 18 -9.77 4.27 1.21
N LEU A 19 -9.03 3.38 1.88
CA LEU A 19 -9.58 2.20 2.56
C LEU A 19 -10.67 2.55 3.59
N PRO A 20 -10.45 3.51 4.52
CA PRO A 20 -11.48 3.83 5.51
C PRO A 20 -12.77 4.34 4.87
N GLU A 21 -12.65 5.20 3.86
CA GLU A 21 -13.80 5.81 3.19
C GLU A 21 -14.56 4.79 2.35
N LEU A 22 -13.85 3.91 1.64
CA LEU A 22 -14.47 2.82 0.88
C LEU A 22 -15.30 1.90 1.79
N VAL A 23 -14.84 1.64 3.01
CA VAL A 23 -15.60 0.87 4.01
C VAL A 23 -16.80 1.65 4.52
N ARG A 24 -16.66 2.95 4.83
CA ARG A 24 -17.80 3.79 5.24
C ARG A 24 -18.89 3.81 4.18
N ASP A 25 -18.52 4.05 2.94
CA ASP A 25 -19.44 4.15 1.80
C ASP A 25 -20.23 2.86 1.57
N LYS A 26 -19.60 1.70 1.79
CA LYS A 26 -20.16 0.40 1.39
C LYS A 26 -20.73 -0.41 2.54
N ALA A 27 -20.17 -0.28 3.74
CA ALA A 27 -20.53 -1.07 4.92
C ALA A 27 -20.88 -0.21 6.15
N GLY A 28 -20.71 1.11 6.07
CA GLY A 28 -21.05 2.07 7.12
C GLY A 28 -20.00 2.22 8.22
N ASP A 29 -20.11 3.32 8.99
CA ASP A 29 -19.17 3.66 10.07
C ASP A 29 -19.03 2.57 11.14
N ARG A 30 -20.14 1.90 11.47
CA ARG A 30 -20.14 0.81 12.47
C ARG A 30 -19.26 -0.35 12.02
N ALA A 31 -19.26 -0.68 10.73
CA ALA A 31 -18.40 -1.73 10.20
C ALA A 31 -16.92 -1.32 10.26
N LEU A 32 -16.59 -0.09 9.87
CA LEU A 32 -15.22 0.44 9.98
C LEU A 32 -14.71 0.37 11.43
N VAL A 33 -15.48 0.87 12.39
CA VAL A 33 -15.10 0.84 13.82
C VAL A 33 -14.88 -0.59 14.29
N ARG A 34 -15.78 -1.51 13.93
CA ARG A 34 -15.66 -2.93 14.31
C ARG A 34 -14.40 -3.58 13.74
N ILE A 35 -14.08 -3.32 12.47
CA ILE A 35 -12.88 -3.86 11.81
C ILE A 35 -11.61 -3.35 12.51
N LEU A 36 -11.53 -2.05 12.80
CA LEU A 36 -10.37 -1.47 13.50
C LEU A 36 -10.21 -2.08 14.91
N GLN A 37 -11.31 -2.18 15.66
CA GLN A 37 -11.32 -2.78 17.00
C GLN A 37 -10.89 -4.26 16.98
N GLN A 38 -11.33 -5.04 15.99
CA GLN A 38 -10.92 -6.45 15.79
C GLN A 38 -9.42 -6.61 15.55
N HIS A 39 -8.71 -5.53 15.19
CA HIS A 39 -7.29 -5.53 14.90
C HIS A 39 -6.49 -4.63 15.86
N ASP A 40 -7.05 -4.35 17.05
CA ASP A 40 -6.44 -3.55 18.11
C ASP A 40 -6.00 -2.16 17.62
N LEU A 41 -6.89 -1.49 16.89
CA LEU A 41 -6.69 -0.13 16.41
C LEU A 41 -7.83 0.77 16.88
N PRO A 42 -7.51 1.88 17.58
CA PRO A 42 -8.53 2.87 17.89
C PRO A 42 -8.91 3.65 16.63
N LEU A 43 -10.16 4.12 16.54
CA LEU A 43 -10.62 4.94 15.42
C LEU A 43 -9.75 6.20 15.22
N SER A 44 -9.22 6.75 16.30
CA SER A 44 -8.35 7.94 16.29
C SER A 44 -7.05 7.74 15.49
N VAL A 45 -6.64 6.50 15.22
CA VAL A 45 -5.45 6.22 14.40
C VAL A 45 -5.58 6.81 12.99
N LEU A 46 -6.81 6.92 12.47
CA LEU A 46 -7.10 7.50 11.16
C LEU A 46 -6.80 9.01 11.10
N ASN A 47 -6.70 9.68 12.24
CA ASN A 47 -6.34 11.10 12.34
C ASN A 47 -4.82 11.32 12.39
N ALA A 48 -4.01 10.26 12.36
CA ALA A 48 -2.56 10.30 12.46
C ALA A 48 -1.92 9.64 11.22
N PRO A 49 -1.98 10.28 10.03
CA PRO A 49 -1.56 9.66 8.76
C PRO A 49 -0.10 9.21 8.74
N GLU A 50 0.79 9.89 9.47
CA GLU A 50 2.22 9.51 9.54
C GLU A 50 2.53 8.47 10.62
N HIS A 51 1.53 8.08 11.43
CA HIS A 51 1.71 7.03 12.42
C HIS A 51 2.01 5.70 11.73
N ARG A 52 3.00 4.97 12.26
CA ARG A 52 3.40 3.68 11.70
C ARG A 52 2.73 2.52 12.42
N VAL A 53 2.25 1.56 11.64
CA VAL A 53 1.64 0.31 12.11
C VAL A 53 2.32 -0.87 11.42
N PRO A 54 2.28 -2.08 12.02
CA PRO A 54 2.76 -3.28 11.33
C PRO A 54 2.03 -3.47 10.00
N LEU A 55 2.76 -3.72 8.92
CA LEU A 55 2.19 -3.94 7.58
C LEU A 55 1.19 -5.09 7.58
N ALA A 56 1.51 -6.17 8.28
CA ALA A 56 0.61 -7.31 8.48
C ALA A 56 -0.74 -6.91 9.10
N LYS A 57 -0.78 -5.85 9.91
CA LYS A 57 -2.03 -5.34 10.50
C LYS A 57 -2.87 -4.59 9.46
N MET A 58 -2.25 -3.76 8.61
CA MET A 58 -2.93 -3.14 7.47
C MET A 58 -3.54 -4.20 6.53
N ILE A 59 -2.78 -5.25 6.21
CA ILE A 59 -3.27 -6.35 5.35
C ILE A 59 -4.49 -7.02 5.97
N ARG A 60 -4.44 -7.37 7.26
CA ARG A 60 -5.58 -7.98 7.96
C ARG A 60 -6.82 -7.08 7.96
N VAL A 61 -6.64 -5.78 8.17
CA VAL A 61 -7.72 -4.79 8.10
C VAL A 61 -8.31 -4.73 6.69
N MET A 62 -7.48 -4.74 5.65
CA MET A 62 -7.94 -4.75 4.26
C MET A 62 -8.74 -6.02 3.92
N GLU A 63 -8.27 -7.18 4.36
CA GLU A 63 -8.98 -8.45 4.17
C GLU A 63 -10.31 -8.49 4.94
N ALA A 64 -10.34 -7.93 6.16
CA ALA A 64 -11.58 -7.79 6.92
C ALA A 64 -12.56 -6.80 6.26
N ALA A 65 -12.04 -5.71 5.70
CA ALA A 65 -12.82 -4.74 4.92
C ALA A 65 -13.45 -5.39 3.68
N ALA A 66 -12.68 -6.14 2.89
CA ALA A 66 -13.20 -6.85 1.72
C ALA A 66 -14.36 -7.80 2.08
N ARG A 67 -14.23 -8.56 3.18
CA ARG A 67 -15.31 -9.42 3.71
C ARG A 67 -16.53 -8.64 4.17
N ALA A 68 -16.34 -7.53 4.86
CA ALA A 68 -17.45 -6.70 5.36
C ALA A 68 -18.21 -6.00 4.24
N VAL A 69 -17.50 -5.59 3.17
CA VAL A 69 -18.09 -5.01 1.97
C VAL A 69 -18.73 -6.08 1.08
N GLY A 70 -18.23 -7.33 1.13
CA GLY A 70 -18.72 -8.42 0.28
C GLY A 70 -18.22 -8.31 -1.16
N ASP A 71 -17.00 -7.82 -1.35
CA ASP A 71 -16.43 -7.50 -2.65
C ASP A 71 -15.13 -8.27 -2.90
N GLU A 72 -15.16 -9.22 -3.85
CA GLU A 72 -13.99 -10.04 -4.20
C GLU A 72 -12.88 -9.28 -4.95
N GLU A 73 -13.20 -8.13 -5.55
CA GLU A 73 -12.24 -7.30 -6.28
C GLU A 73 -11.88 -6.04 -5.46
N PHE A 74 -12.12 -6.08 -4.15
CA PHE A 74 -11.96 -4.93 -3.27
C PHE A 74 -10.58 -4.28 -3.38
N GLY A 75 -9.51 -5.10 -3.48
CA GLY A 75 -8.13 -4.62 -3.64
C GLY A 75 -7.93 -3.83 -4.94
N VAL A 76 -8.44 -4.36 -6.06
CA VAL A 76 -8.39 -3.70 -7.37
C VAL A 76 -9.14 -2.36 -7.33
N ARG A 77 -10.37 -2.36 -6.78
CA ARG A 77 -11.18 -1.14 -6.64
C ARG A 77 -10.53 -0.10 -5.73
N LEU A 78 -9.87 -0.53 -4.66
CA LEU A 78 -9.13 0.35 -3.78
C LEU A 78 -7.91 0.96 -4.48
N GLY A 79 -7.08 0.14 -5.13
CA GLY A 79 -5.88 0.58 -5.84
C GLY A 79 -6.18 1.54 -7.00
N SER A 80 -7.22 1.25 -7.80
CA SER A 80 -7.65 2.12 -8.91
C SER A 80 -8.16 3.50 -8.49
N LYS A 81 -8.61 3.65 -7.23
CA LYS A 81 -8.97 4.96 -6.64
C LYS A 81 -7.79 5.65 -5.95
N THR A 82 -6.66 4.96 -5.79
CA THR A 82 -5.49 5.47 -5.10
C THR A 82 -4.57 6.16 -6.09
N THR A 83 -4.14 7.38 -5.76
CA THR A 83 -3.22 8.20 -6.55
C THR A 83 -1.88 8.34 -5.83
N ALA A 84 -0.86 8.81 -6.55
CA ALA A 84 0.42 9.15 -5.93
C ALA A 84 0.28 10.18 -4.80
N LEU A 85 -0.73 11.06 -4.84
CA LEU A 85 -0.96 12.06 -3.80
C LEU A 85 -1.48 11.45 -2.49
N ASP A 86 -2.17 10.31 -2.55
CA ASP A 86 -2.66 9.62 -1.34
C ASP A 86 -1.49 9.14 -0.47
N TYR A 87 -0.35 8.83 -1.09
CA TYR A 87 0.90 8.47 -0.40
C TYR A 87 1.75 9.68 0.04
N GLY A 88 1.23 10.90 -0.16
CA GLY A 88 1.80 12.13 0.39
C GLY A 88 3.16 12.51 -0.23
N PHE A 89 4.03 13.13 0.58
CA PHE A 89 5.30 13.68 0.09
C PHE A 89 6.24 12.63 -0.49
N TRP A 90 6.18 11.39 -0.02
CA TRP A 90 7.04 10.32 -0.52
C TRP A 90 6.78 10.03 -2.01
N ALA A 91 5.54 9.69 -2.36
CA ALA A 91 5.19 9.42 -3.74
C ALA A 91 5.15 10.71 -4.57
N GLY A 92 4.75 11.85 -3.99
CA GLY A 92 4.84 13.16 -4.66
C GLY A 92 6.26 13.50 -5.10
N TYR A 93 7.26 13.28 -4.25
CA TYR A 93 8.67 13.46 -4.60
C TYR A 93 9.11 12.60 -5.79
N ALA A 94 8.68 11.33 -5.81
CA ALA A 94 8.96 10.44 -6.93
C ALA A 94 8.24 10.88 -8.21
N TYR A 95 6.97 11.27 -8.09
CA TYR A 95 6.12 11.67 -9.20
C TYR A 95 6.58 12.97 -9.89
N CYS A 96 7.24 13.87 -9.16
CA CYS A 96 7.87 15.08 -9.71
C CYS A 96 9.16 14.82 -10.51
N ALA A 97 9.49 13.57 -10.84
CA ALA A 97 10.63 13.26 -11.70
C ALA A 97 10.32 13.58 -13.18
N PRO A 98 11.32 13.98 -13.99
CA PRO A 98 11.07 14.34 -15.39
C PRO A 98 10.83 13.12 -16.29
N THR A 99 11.14 11.91 -15.82
CA THR A 99 10.91 10.67 -16.55
C THR A 99 10.41 9.57 -15.61
N LEU A 100 9.65 8.63 -16.15
CA LEU A 100 9.20 7.43 -15.43
C LEU A 100 10.40 6.66 -14.83
N GLY A 101 11.49 6.51 -15.57
CA GLY A 101 12.68 5.82 -15.07
C GLY A 101 13.26 6.48 -13.82
N LEU A 102 13.37 7.81 -13.80
CA LEU A 102 13.82 8.54 -12.61
C LEU A 102 12.79 8.49 -11.47
N ALA A 103 11.50 8.48 -11.80
CA ALA A 103 10.42 8.33 -10.81
C ALA A 103 10.51 6.98 -10.10
N LEU A 104 10.68 5.89 -10.85
CA LEU A 104 10.84 4.54 -10.31
C LEU A 104 12.12 4.40 -9.46
N GLN A 105 13.23 4.99 -9.90
CA GLN A 105 14.46 5.04 -9.10
C GLN A 105 14.25 5.77 -7.77
N ARG A 106 13.52 6.89 -7.78
CA ARG A 106 13.14 7.61 -6.54
C ARG A 106 12.28 6.72 -5.65
N MET A 107 11.22 6.11 -6.17
CA MET A 107 10.35 5.18 -5.41
C MET A 107 11.15 4.09 -4.71
N CYS A 108 12.06 3.42 -5.43
CA CYS A 108 12.89 2.34 -4.88
C CYS A 108 13.82 2.86 -3.77
N ARG A 109 14.48 4.00 -3.98
CA ARG A 109 15.46 4.56 -3.02
C ARG A 109 14.82 5.13 -1.76
N THR A 110 13.57 5.59 -1.83
CA THR A 110 12.92 6.31 -0.73
C THR A 110 11.77 5.55 -0.08
N LEU A 111 11.49 4.29 -0.47
CA LEU A 111 10.43 3.48 0.11
C LEU A 111 10.44 3.48 1.64
N TRP A 112 11.62 3.47 2.27
CA TRP A 112 11.80 3.52 3.72
C TRP A 112 11.04 4.65 4.42
N ALA A 113 10.79 5.78 3.72
CA ALA A 113 10.04 6.92 4.23
C ALA A 113 8.56 6.59 4.43
N HIS A 114 8.02 5.67 3.64
CA HIS A 114 6.65 5.20 3.69
C HIS A 114 6.50 3.86 4.40
N GLU A 115 7.35 2.90 4.06
CA GLU A 115 7.29 1.53 4.52
C GLU A 115 8.70 1.00 4.83
N SER A 116 8.88 0.34 5.96
CA SER A 116 10.16 -0.27 6.37
C SER A 116 10.05 -1.78 6.46
N GLY A 117 11.16 -2.49 6.31
CA GLY A 117 11.18 -3.96 6.29
C GLY A 117 10.70 -4.56 4.97
N THR A 118 10.50 -3.73 3.96
CA THR A 118 10.09 -4.10 2.60
C THR A 118 11.06 -3.48 1.59
N GLU A 119 10.98 -3.94 0.35
CA GLU A 119 11.90 -3.53 -0.71
C GLU A 119 11.14 -3.32 -2.02
N MET A 120 11.40 -2.20 -2.68
CA MET A 120 11.08 -1.98 -4.09
C MET A 120 12.37 -1.89 -4.87
N TYR A 121 12.42 -2.57 -6.02
CA TYR A 121 13.62 -2.59 -6.86
C TYR A 121 13.25 -2.76 -8.33
N LEU A 122 14.18 -2.37 -9.20
CA LEU A 122 14.09 -2.60 -10.64
C LEU A 122 14.97 -3.80 -10.98
N ALA A 123 14.38 -4.80 -11.62
CA ALA A 123 15.06 -6.00 -12.04
C ALA A 123 15.15 -6.02 -13.57
N GLU A 124 16.36 -6.03 -14.10
CA GLU A 124 16.58 -6.13 -15.54
C GLU A 124 16.26 -7.55 -16.04
N ARG A 125 15.63 -7.62 -17.20
CA ARG A 125 15.38 -8.83 -18.00
C ARG A 125 15.82 -8.52 -19.43
N GLU A 126 16.04 -9.55 -20.25
CA GLU A 126 16.60 -9.40 -21.60
C GLU A 126 15.91 -8.31 -22.46
N HIS A 127 14.60 -8.13 -22.31
CA HIS A 127 13.82 -7.20 -23.12
C HIS A 127 13.00 -6.18 -22.33
N HIS A 128 13.06 -6.20 -21.00
CA HIS A 128 12.23 -5.32 -20.18
C HIS A 128 12.82 -5.13 -18.78
N ILE A 129 12.37 -4.07 -18.11
CA ILE A 129 12.64 -3.83 -16.70
C ILE A 129 11.38 -4.19 -15.91
N VAL A 130 11.53 -5.01 -14.88
CA VAL A 130 10.44 -5.37 -13.97
C VAL A 130 10.56 -4.51 -12.72
N TRP A 131 9.51 -3.78 -12.37
CA TRP A 131 9.40 -3.15 -11.06
C TRP A 131 8.85 -4.16 -10.05
N CYS A 132 9.69 -4.52 -9.08
CA CYS A 132 9.41 -5.55 -8.10
C CYS A 132 9.11 -4.94 -6.73
N TYR A 133 8.28 -5.62 -5.96
CA TYR A 133 8.04 -5.34 -4.54
C TYR A 133 8.20 -6.63 -3.72
N LYS A 134 8.80 -6.50 -2.54
CA LYS A 134 9.02 -7.57 -1.57
C LYS A 134 8.60 -7.10 -0.18
N SER A 135 7.54 -7.68 0.36
CA SER A 135 6.94 -7.27 1.64
C SER A 135 7.65 -7.79 2.88
N GLY A 136 8.60 -8.71 2.75
CA GLY A 136 9.19 -9.42 3.91
C GLY A 136 8.20 -10.32 4.67
N LEU A 137 6.94 -10.44 4.20
CA LEU A 137 5.85 -11.20 4.84
C LEU A 137 5.72 -12.63 4.28
N ALA A 138 6.86 -13.28 3.98
CA ALA A 138 6.85 -14.65 3.48
C ALA A 138 6.06 -15.57 4.44
N GLY A 139 5.03 -16.26 3.93
CA GLY A 139 4.19 -17.18 4.70
C GLY A 139 2.94 -16.57 5.35
N TYR A 140 2.61 -15.30 5.10
CA TYR A 140 1.30 -14.76 5.51
C TYR A 140 0.19 -15.31 4.63
N GLU A 141 -0.83 -15.89 5.25
CA GLU A 141 -2.03 -16.37 4.58
C GLU A 141 -2.93 -15.19 4.16
N ASN A 142 -3.51 -15.32 2.96
CA ASN A 142 -4.47 -14.40 2.36
C ASN A 142 -4.04 -12.92 2.29
N VAL A 143 -3.18 -12.63 1.31
CA VAL A 143 -2.70 -11.26 0.99
C VAL A 143 -3.29 -10.72 -0.32
N ARG A 144 -4.34 -11.37 -0.85
CA ARG A 144 -4.84 -11.12 -2.21
C ARG A 144 -5.23 -9.66 -2.39
N HIS A 145 -6.08 -9.10 -1.53
CA HIS A 145 -6.57 -7.74 -1.73
C HIS A 145 -5.45 -6.70 -1.58
N PHE A 146 -4.45 -6.99 -0.73
CA PHE A 146 -3.25 -6.16 -0.62
C PHE A 146 -2.39 -6.23 -1.88
N SER A 147 -2.16 -7.43 -2.43
CA SER A 147 -1.43 -7.61 -3.68
C SER A 147 -2.13 -6.92 -4.86
N ASP A 148 -3.45 -7.08 -4.98
CA ASP A 148 -4.26 -6.45 -6.01
C ASP A 148 -4.23 -4.91 -5.88
N HIS A 149 -4.38 -4.40 -4.66
CA HIS A 149 -4.26 -2.96 -4.37
C HIS A 149 -2.90 -2.41 -4.77
N LEU A 150 -1.81 -3.08 -4.37
CA LEU A 150 -0.46 -2.66 -4.69
C LEU A 150 -0.23 -2.66 -6.21
N PHE A 151 -0.66 -3.72 -6.90
CA PHE A 151 -0.51 -3.83 -8.34
C PHE A 151 -1.23 -2.68 -9.08
N GLU A 152 -2.49 -2.41 -8.71
CA GLU A 152 -3.24 -1.31 -9.32
C GLU A 152 -2.63 0.06 -9.00
N THR A 153 -2.17 0.28 -7.77
CA THR A 153 -1.46 1.52 -7.41
C THR A 153 -0.19 1.71 -8.26
N MET A 154 0.61 0.65 -8.43
CA MET A 154 1.80 0.69 -9.28
C MET A 154 1.42 1.02 -10.72
N PHE A 155 0.32 0.45 -11.22
CA PHE A 155 -0.16 0.69 -12.57
C PHE A 155 -0.70 2.11 -12.79
N VAL A 156 -1.43 2.67 -11.81
CA VAL A 156 -1.85 4.08 -11.82
C VAL A 156 -0.65 5.01 -11.83
N PHE A 157 0.40 4.70 -11.05
CA PHE A 157 1.65 5.47 -11.07
C PHE A 157 2.29 5.47 -12.46
N PHE A 158 2.37 4.32 -13.13
CA PHE A 158 2.86 4.22 -14.51
C PHE A 158 2.06 5.08 -15.49
N ARG A 159 0.72 5.00 -15.44
CA ARG A 159 -0.18 5.76 -16.33
C ARG A 159 0.04 7.27 -16.22
N GLY A 160 0.43 7.75 -15.04
CA GLY A 160 0.79 9.14 -14.80
C GLY A 160 1.88 9.70 -15.72
N PHE A 161 2.76 8.85 -16.24
CA PHE A 161 3.86 9.21 -17.12
C PHE A 161 3.63 8.91 -18.60
N LEU A 162 2.55 8.18 -18.94
CA LEU A 162 2.25 7.76 -20.32
C LEU A 162 1.38 8.77 -21.08
N GLY A 163 0.97 9.87 -20.43
CA GLY A 163 0.05 10.87 -20.99
C GLY A 163 -1.41 10.39 -20.95
N LYS A 164 -2.34 11.29 -21.30
CA LYS A 164 -3.74 10.89 -21.55
C LYS A 164 -3.80 10.30 -22.95
N GLY A 165 -4.09 9.01 -23.06
CA GLY A 165 -4.53 8.40 -24.31
C GLY A 165 -5.89 8.93 -24.74
#